data_AF-M5G5H4-F1
#
_entry.id   AF-M5G5H4-F1
#
_cell.length_a   1.000
_cell.length_b   1.000
_cell.length_c   1.000
_cell.angle_alpha   90.00
_cell.angle_beta   90.00
_cell.angle_gamma   90.00
#
_symmetry.space_group_name_H-M   'P 1'
#
loop_
_entity.id
_entity.type
_entity.pdbx_description
1 polymer ?
#
loop_
_entity_poly.entity_id
_entity_poly.type
_entity_poly.pdbx_seq_one_letter_code
_entity_poly.pdbx_strand_id
1 'polypeptide(L)'
;MSTSPKPYAPSIASSLSSTWAHSSPFAAHHHPTAPPTGAPGFWEPEFDWDKGDWRSDPSITDSKRRLLTEKVDLRGRGLQTSPVLLAEVAALIRPWLPPLARLPKSWTLLYSLDQHGISIHTFYREIAKSFEPPNPSIGGCVLAVRDERGGVFGVWIGEKIRMGGGSYYGSGESFLWKLVVLPKGEEAGSIKVFKWSGKNDYVALCEDDYISFGGGDGRTGLYLDSAFDRGYSERCPCFENEPLCYTTDGVKGRFSCVGLEVWRVGL
;
A
#
# COMPACT_ATOMS: atom_id res chain seq x y z
N MET A 1 1.24 86.89 -2.20
CA MET A 1 0.00 87.59 -2.60
C MET A 1 -0.30 87.17 -4.04
N SER A 2 -1.22 86.23 -4.27
CA SER A 2 -2.58 86.50 -4.78
C SER A 2 -2.66 85.84 -6.16
N THR A 3 -3.65 85.08 -6.62
CA THR A 3 -4.95 84.59 -6.15
C THR A 3 -5.45 83.64 -7.25
N SER A 4 -6.29 82.67 -6.87
CA SER A 4 -7.11 81.80 -7.74
C SER A 4 -7.99 82.59 -8.74
N PRO A 5 -8.69 81.91 -9.68
CA PRO A 5 -10.06 81.50 -9.34
C PRO A 5 -10.54 80.14 -9.92
N LYS A 6 -11.26 79.39 -9.08
CA LYS A 6 -12.47 78.59 -9.41
C LYS A 6 -13.70 79.54 -9.32
N PRO A 7 -14.98 79.13 -9.49
CA PRO A 7 -15.59 77.88 -9.99
C PRO A 7 -16.71 78.14 -11.03
N TYR A 8 -17.33 77.08 -11.59
CA TYR A 8 -18.77 77.11 -11.92
C TYR A 8 -19.38 75.69 -11.91
N ALA A 9 -20.47 75.54 -11.19
CA ALA A 9 -21.49 74.48 -11.26
C ALA A 9 -22.83 75.18 -10.93
N PRO A 10 -23.98 74.82 -11.52
CA PRO A 10 -24.85 73.72 -11.03
C PRO A 10 -25.53 72.96 -12.22
N SER A 11 -26.38 71.91 -12.14
CA SER A 11 -27.59 71.66 -11.30
C SER A 11 -28.11 70.20 -11.35
N ILE A 12 -28.43 69.66 -10.17
CA ILE A 12 -29.63 68.91 -9.68
C ILE A 12 -30.57 68.07 -10.61
N ALA A 13 -30.56 66.75 -10.33
CA ALA A 13 -31.61 65.72 -10.05
C ALA A 13 -32.52 64.99 -11.09
N SER A 14 -32.65 63.68 -10.76
CA SER A 14 -33.76 62.71 -10.91
C SER A 14 -33.89 61.98 -12.27
N SER A 15 -34.29 60.71 -12.41
CA SER A 15 -34.56 59.56 -11.53
C SER A 15 -34.69 58.28 -12.39
N LEU A 16 -34.61 57.10 -11.73
CA LEU A 16 -35.12 55.77 -12.11
C LEU A 16 -34.41 54.85 -13.14
N SER A 17 -33.88 53.76 -12.57
CA SER A 17 -33.96 52.34 -13.00
C SER A 17 -33.53 51.90 -14.41
N SER A 18 -32.48 51.10 -14.48
CA SER A 18 -32.60 49.69 -14.91
C SER A 18 -31.35 48.89 -14.55
N THR A 19 -31.63 47.70 -14.05
CA THR A 19 -30.74 46.62 -13.65
C THR A 19 -30.09 45.95 -14.85
N TRP A 20 -28.80 45.61 -14.77
CA TRP A 20 -28.29 44.23 -14.86
C TRP A 20 -26.76 44.24 -14.95
N ALA A 21 -26.11 43.89 -13.84
CA ALA A 21 -24.73 43.46 -13.85
C ALA A 21 -24.70 41.94 -13.97
N HIS A 22 -24.03 41.44 -15.01
CA HIS A 22 -23.71 40.02 -15.19
C HIS A 22 -22.80 39.55 -14.05
N SER A 23 -23.27 38.63 -13.21
CA SER A 23 -22.48 37.93 -12.21
C SER A 23 -21.77 36.72 -12.83
N SER A 24 -20.48 36.60 -12.52
CA SER A 24 -19.58 35.50 -12.91
C SER A 24 -19.94 34.19 -12.17
N PRO A 25 -19.91 33.00 -12.82
CA PRO A 25 -20.43 31.76 -12.23
C PRO A 25 -19.45 31.00 -11.30
N PHE A 26 -18.28 31.55 -10.95
CA PHE A 26 -17.24 30.79 -10.22
C PHE A 26 -16.56 31.53 -9.05
N ALA A 27 -17.28 32.39 -8.32
CA ALA A 27 -16.78 32.93 -7.05
C ALA A 27 -17.58 32.37 -5.84
N ALA A 28 -16.85 31.80 -4.88
CA ALA A 28 -17.39 31.16 -3.68
C ALA A 28 -17.83 32.20 -2.64
N HIS A 29 -19.12 32.19 -2.28
CA HIS A 29 -19.63 32.91 -1.12
C HIS A 29 -19.64 31.99 0.11
N HIS A 30 -18.89 32.37 1.14
CA HIS A 30 -18.93 31.74 2.46
C HIS A 30 -20.29 32.01 3.12
N HIS A 31 -21.18 31.01 3.11
CA HIS A 31 -22.33 30.91 4.00
C HIS A 31 -22.19 29.62 4.83
N PRO A 32 -22.47 29.64 6.14
CA PRO A 32 -22.46 28.43 6.95
C PRO A 32 -23.68 27.58 6.58
N THR A 33 -23.45 26.53 5.78
CA THR A 33 -24.45 25.51 5.49
C THR A 33 -24.62 24.63 6.72
N ALA A 34 -25.65 24.90 7.53
CA ALA A 34 -26.17 23.88 8.42
C ALA A 34 -26.80 22.76 7.57
N PRO A 35 -26.46 21.48 7.78
CA PRO A 35 -27.09 20.38 7.05
C PRO A 35 -28.57 20.28 7.40
N PRO A 36 -29.45 19.90 6.45
CA PRO A 36 -30.87 19.70 6.72
C PRO A 36 -31.08 18.60 7.77
N THR A 37 -31.74 18.97 8.85
CA THR A 37 -32.09 18.11 9.99
C THR A 37 -33.08 17.03 9.53
N GLY A 38 -32.70 15.74 9.64
CA GLY A 38 -33.63 14.63 9.40
C GLY A 38 -33.10 13.44 8.59
N ALA A 39 -31.86 13.43 8.12
CA ALA A 39 -31.23 12.21 7.60
C ALA A 39 -30.75 11.34 8.79
N PRO A 40 -31.19 10.08 8.92
CA PRO A 40 -30.73 9.22 10.01
C PRO A 40 -29.24 8.90 9.80
N GLY A 41 -28.37 9.37 10.69
CA GLY A 41 -26.97 8.92 10.73
C GLY A 41 -25.87 9.99 10.88
N PHE A 42 -26.20 11.26 11.16
CA PHE A 42 -25.19 12.30 11.29
C PHE A 42 -25.39 13.05 12.62
N TRP A 43 -24.68 12.66 13.70
CA TRP A 43 -24.03 13.49 14.74
C TRP A 43 -23.43 12.60 15.86
N GLU A 44 -22.08 12.60 15.92
CA GLU A 44 -21.16 12.33 17.06
C GLU A 44 -20.97 10.91 17.67
N PRO A 45 -19.83 10.61 18.34
CA PRO A 45 -18.51 10.49 17.75
C PRO A 45 -17.80 9.23 18.31
N GLU A 46 -18.01 8.07 17.72
CA GLU A 46 -17.25 6.85 18.04
C GLU A 46 -17.32 5.94 16.80
N PHE A 47 -16.54 6.29 15.78
CA PHE A 47 -16.28 5.33 14.70
C PHE A 47 -15.28 4.31 15.25
N ASP A 48 -15.83 3.35 15.99
CA ASP A 48 -15.14 2.12 16.36
C ASP A 48 -14.93 1.33 15.06
N TRP A 49 -13.86 1.66 14.35
CA TRP A 49 -13.33 0.74 13.37
C TRP A 49 -12.97 -0.50 14.16
N ASP A 50 -13.67 -1.58 13.84
CA ASP A 50 -13.57 -2.88 14.48
C ASP A 50 -12.11 -3.24 14.79
N LYS A 51 -11.71 -3.06 16.05
CA LYS A 51 -10.48 -3.62 16.64
C LYS A 51 -10.70 -5.07 17.04
N GLY A 52 -11.51 -5.77 16.25
CA GLY A 52 -11.96 -7.13 16.50
C GLY A 52 -10.79 -8.11 16.54
N ASP A 53 -10.75 -8.85 17.64
CA ASP A 53 -10.04 -10.11 17.76
C ASP A 53 -10.44 -11.03 16.59
N TRP A 54 -9.53 -11.20 15.64
CA TRP A 54 -9.73 -11.93 14.38
C TRP A 54 -10.11 -13.40 14.55
N ARG A 55 -10.05 -13.93 15.78
CA ARG A 55 -10.39 -15.33 16.09
C ARG A 55 -11.89 -15.58 16.22
N SER A 56 -12.71 -14.54 16.37
CA SER A 56 -14.13 -14.69 16.72
C SER A 56 -15.13 -14.23 15.65
N ASP A 57 -14.71 -13.80 14.45
CA ASP A 57 -15.65 -13.39 13.41
C ASP A 57 -16.30 -14.62 12.71
N PRO A 58 -17.60 -14.89 12.92
CA PRO A 58 -18.30 -15.99 12.27
C PRO A 58 -18.56 -15.72 10.77
N SER A 59 -18.23 -14.52 10.28
CA SER A 59 -18.40 -14.07 8.90
C SER A 59 -17.26 -14.48 7.95
N ILE A 60 -16.37 -15.40 8.36
CA ILE A 60 -15.52 -16.15 7.43
C ILE A 60 -16.44 -16.91 6.46
N THR A 61 -16.79 -16.21 5.39
CA THR A 61 -17.71 -16.61 4.34
C THR A 61 -17.17 -17.89 3.70
N ASP A 62 -18.06 -18.80 3.34
CA ASP A 62 -17.74 -20.07 2.68
C ASP A 62 -16.75 -19.91 1.51
N SER A 63 -16.84 -18.79 0.79
CA SER A 63 -15.91 -18.37 -0.26
C SER A 63 -14.46 -18.16 0.20
N LYS A 64 -14.21 -17.54 1.36
CA LYS A 64 -12.86 -17.36 1.92
C LYS A 64 -12.29 -18.71 2.40
N ARG A 65 -13.11 -19.55 3.03
CA ARG A 65 -12.72 -20.93 3.38
C ARG A 65 -12.34 -21.73 2.14
N ARG A 66 -13.15 -21.67 1.07
CA ARG A 66 -12.83 -22.33 -0.20
C ARG A 66 -11.51 -21.87 -0.81
N LEU A 67 -11.20 -20.57 -0.76
CA LEU A 67 -9.92 -20.03 -1.23
C LEU A 67 -8.73 -20.48 -0.38
N LEU A 68 -8.90 -20.66 0.94
CA LEU A 68 -7.88 -21.21 1.83
C LEU A 68 -7.62 -22.69 1.56
N THR A 69 -8.64 -23.45 1.14
CA THR A 69 -8.52 -24.88 0.80
C THR A 69 -7.90 -25.10 -0.59
N GLU A 70 -7.98 -24.12 -1.49
CA GLU A 70 -7.39 -24.23 -2.83
C GLU A 70 -5.90 -23.85 -2.84
N LYS A 71 -5.05 -24.86 -3.04
CA LYS A 71 -3.59 -24.68 -3.17
C LYS A 71 -3.25 -23.70 -4.31
N VAL A 72 -2.38 -22.73 -4.03
CA VAL A 72 -1.80 -21.83 -5.03
C VAL A 72 -0.68 -22.55 -5.77
N ASP A 73 -0.71 -22.50 -7.11
CA ASP A 73 0.30 -23.10 -7.97
C ASP A 73 1.47 -22.13 -8.18
N LEU A 74 2.58 -22.36 -7.49
CA LEU A 74 3.79 -21.55 -7.57
C LEU A 74 4.72 -22.07 -8.68
N ARG A 75 4.87 -21.30 -9.76
CA ARG A 75 5.63 -21.66 -10.97
C ARG A 75 6.92 -20.86 -11.12
N GLY A 76 7.90 -21.42 -11.84
CA GLY A 76 9.15 -20.73 -12.18
C GLY A 76 10.27 -20.83 -11.13
N ARG A 77 9.99 -21.45 -9.97
CA ARG A 77 11.03 -21.80 -9.00
C ARG A 77 11.85 -23.00 -9.50
N GLY A 78 13.18 -22.86 -9.49
CA GLY A 78 14.12 -23.92 -9.82
C GLY A 78 14.19 -24.99 -8.73
N LEU A 79 14.56 -26.22 -9.10
CA LEU A 79 14.62 -27.35 -8.16
C LEU A 79 15.69 -27.19 -7.06
N GLN A 80 16.75 -26.43 -7.35
CA GLN A 80 17.82 -26.16 -6.39
C GLN A 80 17.55 -24.95 -5.50
N THR A 81 16.42 -24.28 -5.71
CA THR A 81 16.14 -22.99 -5.06
C THR A 81 15.50 -23.19 -3.71
N SER A 82 16.12 -22.63 -2.67
CA SER A 82 15.56 -22.62 -1.32
C SER A 82 14.25 -21.82 -1.30
N PRO A 83 13.11 -22.43 -0.95
CA PRO A 83 11.83 -21.74 -1.00
C PRO A 83 11.71 -20.72 0.14
N VAL A 84 11.24 -19.52 -0.19
CA VAL A 84 10.88 -18.48 0.80
C VAL A 84 9.37 -18.45 1.02
N LEU A 85 8.59 -18.28 -0.05
CA LEU A 85 7.14 -18.31 0.00
C LEU A 85 6.61 -19.71 -0.33
N LEU A 86 6.04 -20.40 0.66
CA LEU A 86 5.40 -21.69 0.46
C LEU A 86 3.99 -21.54 -0.12
N ALA A 87 3.51 -22.58 -0.82
CA ALA A 87 2.19 -22.58 -1.45
C ALA A 87 1.06 -22.42 -0.43
N GLU A 88 1.27 -22.95 0.77
CA GLU A 88 0.37 -22.85 1.92
C GLU A 88 0.29 -21.39 2.39
N VAL A 89 1.43 -20.69 2.48
CA VAL A 89 1.47 -19.26 2.85
C VAL A 89 0.85 -18.40 1.75
N ALA A 90 1.10 -18.72 0.47
CA ALA A 90 0.45 -18.04 -0.65
C ALA A 90 -1.08 -18.20 -0.61
N ALA A 91 -1.59 -19.38 -0.21
CA ALA A 91 -3.02 -19.61 -0.01
C ALA A 91 -3.59 -18.78 1.15
N LEU A 92 -2.80 -18.50 2.20
CA LEU A 92 -3.19 -17.58 3.27
C LEU A 92 -3.25 -16.12 2.80
N ILE A 93 -2.37 -15.70 1.89
CA ILE A 93 -2.32 -14.33 1.34
C ILE A 93 -3.45 -14.10 0.34
N ARG A 94 -3.77 -15.09 -0.50
CA ARG A 94 -4.72 -14.97 -1.63
C ARG A 94 -6.07 -14.34 -1.25
N PRO A 95 -6.75 -14.68 -0.14
CA PRO A 95 -8.00 -14.04 0.28
C PRO A 95 -7.92 -12.52 0.52
N TRP A 96 -6.72 -11.97 0.75
CA TRP A 96 -6.50 -10.55 1.04
C TRP A 96 -6.23 -9.71 -0.20
N LEU A 97 -5.90 -10.35 -1.33
CA LEU A 97 -5.68 -9.68 -2.61
C LEU A 97 -6.96 -8.99 -3.12
N PRO A 98 -6.89 -7.99 -4.01
CA PRO A 98 -8.07 -7.46 -4.69
C PRO A 98 -8.85 -8.53 -5.47
N PRO A 99 -10.17 -8.39 -5.69
CA PRO A 99 -11.00 -9.43 -6.30
C PRO A 99 -10.46 -10.00 -7.62
N LEU A 100 -9.96 -9.15 -8.52
CA LEU A 100 -9.39 -9.58 -9.82
C LEU A 100 -8.12 -10.41 -9.64
N ALA A 101 -7.27 -10.05 -8.68
CA ALA A 101 -6.04 -10.77 -8.37
C ALA A 101 -6.28 -12.13 -7.70
N ARG A 102 -7.50 -12.40 -7.19
CA ARG A 102 -7.86 -13.70 -6.60
C ARG A 102 -8.22 -14.77 -7.64
N LEU A 103 -8.62 -14.36 -8.84
CA LEU A 103 -9.13 -15.28 -9.88
C LEU A 103 -8.06 -16.28 -10.35
N PRO A 104 -6.83 -15.85 -10.68
CA PRO A 104 -5.79 -16.77 -11.10
C PRO A 104 -5.34 -17.65 -9.94
N LYS A 105 -5.13 -18.94 -10.22
CA LYS A 105 -4.66 -19.92 -9.23
C LYS A 105 -3.14 -20.10 -9.26
N SER A 106 -2.48 -19.60 -10.30
CA SER A 106 -1.04 -19.71 -10.49
C SER A 106 -0.33 -18.39 -10.27
N TRP A 107 0.76 -18.43 -9.52
CA TRP A 107 1.69 -17.31 -9.38
C TRP A 107 3.02 -17.69 -10.03
N THR A 108 3.68 -16.72 -10.63
CA THR A 108 4.95 -16.95 -11.34
C THR A 108 6.07 -16.22 -10.63
N LEU A 109 7.16 -16.92 -10.36
CA LEU A 109 8.37 -16.35 -9.77
C LEU A 109 8.97 -15.34 -10.75
N LEU A 110 9.10 -14.10 -10.31
CA LEU A 110 9.78 -13.03 -11.03
C LEU A 110 11.26 -12.97 -10.66
N TYR A 111 11.55 -13.11 -9.37
CA TYR A 111 12.89 -12.95 -8.83
C TYR A 111 13.05 -13.77 -7.55
N SER A 112 14.26 -14.28 -7.33
CA SER A 112 14.68 -14.98 -6.11
C SER A 112 16.16 -14.72 -5.94
N LEU A 113 16.59 -14.40 -4.71
CA LEU A 113 18.03 -14.18 -4.42
C LEU A 113 18.88 -15.40 -4.79
N ASP A 114 18.35 -16.58 -4.55
CA ASP A 114 19.06 -17.85 -4.74
C ASP A 114 19.15 -18.25 -6.22
N GLN A 115 18.21 -17.79 -7.07
CA GLN A 115 18.24 -18.06 -8.52
C GLN A 115 18.93 -16.96 -9.34
N HIS A 116 18.76 -15.70 -8.95
CA HIS A 116 19.08 -14.55 -9.79
C HIS A 116 20.22 -13.69 -9.20
N GLY A 117 20.72 -14.03 -8.00
CA GLY A 117 21.80 -13.31 -7.32
C GLY A 117 21.33 -12.02 -6.63
N ILE A 118 22.22 -11.39 -5.87
CA ILE A 118 21.92 -10.31 -4.90
C ILE A 118 21.81 -8.89 -5.49
N SER A 119 21.82 -8.72 -6.82
CA SER A 119 21.89 -7.40 -7.44
C SER A 119 20.51 -6.75 -7.60
N ILE A 120 20.29 -5.57 -6.99
CA ILE A 120 19.06 -4.77 -7.14
C ILE A 120 18.75 -4.39 -8.60
N HIS A 121 19.76 -4.14 -9.43
CA HIS A 121 19.55 -3.90 -10.86
C HIS A 121 19.03 -5.15 -11.59
N THR A 122 19.51 -6.33 -11.19
CA THR A 122 18.97 -7.61 -11.70
C THR A 122 17.54 -7.81 -11.24
N PHE A 123 17.23 -7.51 -9.98
CA PHE A 123 15.87 -7.51 -9.44
C PHE A 123 14.91 -6.66 -10.29
N TYR A 124 15.25 -5.39 -10.57
CA TYR A 124 14.38 -4.53 -11.38
C TYR A 124 14.24 -5.04 -12.82
N ARG A 125 15.32 -5.55 -13.42
CA ARG A 125 15.29 -6.10 -14.77
C ARG A 125 14.39 -7.33 -14.88
N GLU A 126 14.51 -8.30 -13.97
CA GLU A 126 13.69 -9.52 -14.02
C GLU A 126 12.20 -9.22 -13.79
N ILE A 127 11.89 -8.28 -12.89
CA ILE A 127 10.52 -7.82 -12.70
C ILE A 127 10.02 -7.12 -13.97
N ALA A 128 10.79 -6.18 -14.54
CA ALA A 128 10.39 -5.44 -15.74
C ALA A 128 10.04 -6.37 -16.92
N LYS A 129 10.88 -7.37 -17.21
CA LYS A 129 10.68 -8.35 -18.29
C LYS A 129 9.31 -9.01 -18.27
N SER A 130 8.81 -9.34 -17.07
CA SER A 130 7.52 -10.02 -16.96
C SER A 130 6.34 -9.10 -17.23
N PHE A 131 6.49 -7.79 -17.04
CA PHE A 131 5.46 -6.78 -17.32
C PHE A 131 5.66 -6.12 -18.70
N GLU A 132 6.41 -6.74 -19.61
CA GLU A 132 6.48 -6.33 -21.01
C GLU A 132 5.26 -6.86 -21.80
N PRO A 133 4.95 -6.30 -22.99
CA PRO A 133 3.87 -6.79 -23.84
C PRO A 133 3.94 -8.31 -24.09
N PRO A 134 2.80 -9.03 -24.12
CA PRO A 134 1.43 -8.53 -24.29
C PRO A 134 0.68 -8.18 -23.00
N ASN A 135 1.25 -8.40 -21.81
CA ASN A 135 0.54 -8.27 -20.53
C ASN A 135 1.13 -7.18 -19.61
N PRO A 136 1.20 -5.90 -20.03
CA PRO A 136 1.93 -4.88 -19.30
C PRO A 136 1.23 -4.38 -18.02
N SER A 137 -0.10 -4.53 -17.93
CA SER A 137 -0.90 -3.88 -16.89
C SER A 137 -1.73 -4.86 -16.04
N ILE A 138 -1.57 -6.16 -16.24
CA ILE A 138 -2.37 -7.18 -15.56
C ILE A 138 -1.53 -7.84 -14.47
N GLY A 139 -2.00 -7.74 -13.22
CA GLY A 139 -1.40 -8.40 -12.06
C GLY A 139 -0.56 -7.47 -11.19
N GLY A 140 -0.18 -8.00 -10.03
CA GLY A 140 0.65 -7.31 -9.05
C GLY A 140 1.73 -8.23 -8.49
N CYS A 141 2.53 -7.72 -7.57
CA CYS A 141 3.65 -8.43 -6.98
C CYS A 141 3.39 -8.77 -5.51
N VAL A 142 3.62 -10.03 -5.15
CA VAL A 142 3.88 -10.43 -3.75
C VAL A 142 5.38 -10.54 -3.58
N LEU A 143 5.96 -9.68 -2.75
CA LEU A 143 7.34 -9.82 -2.29
C LEU A 143 7.33 -10.52 -0.94
N ALA A 144 8.19 -11.51 -0.77
CA ALA A 144 8.38 -12.28 0.45
C ALA A 144 9.85 -12.28 0.84
N VAL A 145 10.12 -12.03 2.12
CA VAL A 145 11.44 -12.02 2.74
C VAL A 145 11.45 -13.09 3.82
N ARG A 146 12.57 -13.79 3.95
CA ARG A 146 12.91 -14.64 5.10
C ARG A 146 14.10 -14.04 5.83
N ASP A 147 13.93 -13.80 7.13
CA ASP A 147 15.02 -13.37 8.01
C ASP A 147 15.84 -14.56 8.54
N GLU A 148 16.99 -14.28 9.14
CA GLU A 148 17.89 -15.28 9.72
C GLU A 148 17.29 -16.05 10.90
N ARG A 149 16.19 -15.55 11.49
CA ARG A 149 15.43 -16.21 12.55
C ARG A 149 14.27 -17.06 12.01
N GLY A 150 14.13 -17.15 10.69
CA GLY A 150 13.07 -17.90 10.01
C GLY A 150 11.74 -17.18 9.91
N GLY A 151 11.66 -15.91 10.31
CA GLY A 151 10.48 -15.07 10.10
C GLY A 151 10.24 -14.83 8.62
N VAL A 152 8.99 -14.99 8.17
CA VAL A 152 8.60 -14.75 6.77
C VAL A 152 7.57 -13.62 6.72
N PHE A 153 7.85 -12.58 5.95
CA PHE A 153 7.01 -11.39 5.84
C PHE A 153 7.25 -10.68 4.52
N GLY A 154 6.42 -9.68 4.20
CA GLY A 154 6.59 -8.95 2.96
C GLY A 154 5.45 -8.01 2.64
N VAL A 155 5.24 -7.80 1.34
CA VAL A 155 4.29 -6.82 0.82
C VAL A 155 3.54 -7.39 -0.39
N TRP A 156 2.27 -7.03 -0.51
CA TRP A 156 1.52 -7.06 -1.76
C TRP A 156 1.44 -5.64 -2.33
N ILE A 157 1.73 -5.51 -3.62
CA ILE A 157 1.53 -4.28 -4.38
C ILE A 157 0.83 -4.59 -5.70
N GLY A 158 -0.22 -3.81 -6.03
CA GLY A 158 -1.06 -4.01 -7.21
C GLY A 158 -0.42 -3.62 -8.55
N GLU A 159 0.87 -3.29 -8.57
CA GLU A 159 1.63 -2.94 -9.77
C GLU A 159 3.03 -3.58 -9.72
N LYS A 160 3.85 -3.36 -10.76
CA LYS A 160 5.24 -3.85 -10.78
C LYS A 160 6.11 -3.08 -9.78
N ILE A 161 7.03 -3.77 -9.12
CA ILE A 161 8.07 -3.10 -8.33
C ILE A 161 9.10 -2.52 -9.29
N ARG A 162 9.36 -1.21 -9.21
CA ARG A 162 10.21 -0.47 -10.14
C ARG A 162 10.85 0.71 -9.43
N MET A 163 11.90 1.26 -10.04
CA MET A 163 12.45 2.53 -9.59
C MET A 163 11.38 3.65 -9.68
N GLY A 164 11.25 4.42 -8.60
CA GLY A 164 10.27 5.50 -8.45
C GLY A 164 10.79 6.87 -8.90
N GLY A 165 12.10 7.01 -9.11
CA GLY A 165 12.72 8.27 -9.54
C GLY A 165 12.55 9.37 -8.51
N GLY A 166 12.64 9.04 -7.22
CA GLY A 166 12.43 9.95 -6.10
C GLY A 166 10.96 10.15 -5.70
N SER A 167 10.02 9.40 -6.29
CA SER A 167 8.59 9.53 -5.98
C SER A 167 7.98 8.23 -5.45
N TYR A 168 7.05 8.38 -4.51
CA TYR A 168 6.26 7.26 -4.02
C TYR A 168 5.25 6.81 -5.08
N TYR A 169 4.97 5.52 -5.10
CA TYR A 169 3.97 4.90 -5.96
C TYR A 169 3.24 3.76 -5.24
N GLY A 170 2.27 3.14 -5.91
CA GLY A 170 1.38 2.13 -5.33
C GLY A 170 -0.04 2.64 -5.14
N SER A 171 -0.97 1.72 -4.94
CA SER A 171 -2.37 2.01 -4.64
C SER A 171 -2.71 1.67 -3.19
N GLY A 172 -3.82 2.22 -2.68
CA GLY A 172 -4.38 1.88 -1.36
C GLY A 172 -4.88 0.44 -1.22
N GLU A 173 -4.79 -0.38 -2.27
CA GLU A 173 -5.03 -1.82 -2.20
C GLU A 173 -3.80 -2.62 -1.74
N SER A 174 -2.65 -1.95 -1.62
CA SER A 174 -1.40 -2.55 -1.14
C SER A 174 -1.48 -2.84 0.35
N PHE A 175 -0.74 -3.84 0.80
CA PHE A 175 -0.69 -4.20 2.22
C PHE A 175 0.62 -4.90 2.58
N LEU A 176 1.07 -4.70 3.82
CA LEU A 176 2.14 -5.51 4.41
C LEU A 176 1.56 -6.77 5.02
N TRP A 177 2.35 -7.83 5.12
CA TRP A 177 1.95 -9.06 5.76
C TRP A 177 3.11 -9.73 6.48
N LYS A 178 2.82 -10.53 7.50
CA LYS A 178 3.78 -11.40 8.18
C LYS A 178 3.15 -12.74 8.53
N LEU A 179 3.93 -13.81 8.38
CA LEU A 179 3.58 -15.14 8.84
C LEU A 179 3.71 -15.18 10.37
N VAL A 180 2.66 -15.66 11.02
CA VAL A 180 2.61 -15.94 12.44
C VAL A 180 2.64 -17.45 12.60
N VAL A 181 3.81 -17.96 12.98
CA VAL A 181 3.98 -19.39 13.28
C VAL A 181 3.38 -19.65 14.65
N LEU A 182 2.38 -20.53 14.70
CA LEU A 182 1.74 -20.93 15.94
C LEU A 182 2.66 -21.90 16.70
N PRO A 183 2.61 -21.93 18.05
CA PRO A 183 3.39 -22.87 18.84
C PRO A 183 3.13 -24.32 18.41
N LYS A 184 4.13 -25.19 18.58
CA LYS A 184 4.05 -26.63 18.26
C LYS A 184 2.76 -27.24 18.82
N GLY A 185 1.83 -27.61 17.93
CA GLY A 185 0.51 -28.17 18.28
C GLY A 185 -0.65 -27.64 17.43
N GLU A 186 -0.48 -26.50 16.74
CA GLU A 186 -1.45 -26.00 15.76
C GLU A 186 -0.89 -26.19 14.34
N GLU A 187 -1.55 -27.06 13.56
CA GLU A 187 -1.09 -27.62 12.28
C GLU A 187 -1.01 -26.61 11.11
N ALA A 188 -1.48 -25.37 11.28
CA ALA A 188 -1.45 -24.36 10.23
C ALA A 188 -1.09 -22.99 10.80
N GLY A 189 0.04 -22.41 10.36
CA GLY A 189 0.36 -21.01 10.65
C GLY A 189 -0.73 -20.06 10.13
N SER A 190 -0.82 -18.86 10.68
CA SER A 190 -1.70 -17.79 10.18
C SER A 190 -0.89 -16.63 9.62
N ILE A 191 -1.52 -15.73 8.87
CA ILE A 191 -0.88 -14.47 8.49
C ILE A 191 -1.55 -13.30 9.19
N LYS A 192 -0.76 -12.30 9.55
CA LYS A 192 -1.24 -10.98 9.95
C LYS A 192 -1.04 -10.02 8.78
N VAL A 193 -2.10 -9.29 8.43
CA VAL A 193 -2.14 -8.36 7.29
C VAL A 193 -2.34 -6.94 7.80
N PHE A 194 -1.56 -6.01 7.29
CA PHE A 194 -1.60 -4.58 7.61
C PHE A 194 -1.99 -3.82 6.34
N LYS A 195 -3.28 -3.49 6.23
CA LYS A 195 -3.82 -2.75 5.09
C LYS A 195 -3.42 -1.29 5.13
N TRP A 196 -3.50 -0.65 3.98
CA TRP A 196 -3.36 0.80 3.87
C TRP A 196 -4.31 1.52 4.84
N SER A 197 -3.79 2.49 5.58
CA SER A 197 -4.50 3.18 6.65
C SER A 197 -5.31 4.39 6.17
N GLY A 198 -5.05 4.87 4.94
CA GLY A 198 -5.63 6.12 4.44
C GLY A 198 -4.93 7.39 4.95
N LYS A 199 -3.87 7.30 5.77
CA LYS A 199 -3.22 8.48 6.36
C LYS A 199 -2.26 9.21 5.40
N ASN A 200 -1.66 8.48 4.46
CA ASN A 200 -0.80 9.03 3.40
C ASN A 200 -0.66 8.02 2.25
N ASP A 201 -0.15 8.47 1.11
CA ASP A 201 0.05 7.65 -0.10
C ASP A 201 1.50 7.14 -0.26
N TYR A 202 2.27 7.07 0.83
CA TYR A 202 3.68 6.68 0.80
C TYR A 202 3.86 5.16 0.73
N VAL A 203 3.23 4.50 -0.26
CA VAL A 203 3.11 3.04 -0.34
C VAL A 203 4.43 2.36 -0.70
N ALA A 204 5.10 2.76 -1.78
CA ALA A 204 6.38 2.20 -2.20
C ALA A 204 7.33 3.31 -2.68
N LEU A 205 8.57 3.27 -2.23
CA LEU A 205 9.67 4.11 -2.70
C LEU A 205 10.86 3.21 -2.97
N CYS A 206 11.33 3.18 -4.21
CA CYS A 206 12.32 2.23 -4.69
C CYS A 206 13.32 3.00 -5.55
N GLU A 207 14.60 2.91 -5.22
CA GLU A 207 15.68 3.66 -5.85
C GLU A 207 16.80 2.71 -6.31
N ASP A 208 17.92 3.25 -6.78
CA ASP A 208 19.05 2.44 -7.24
C ASP A 208 19.79 1.73 -6.11
N ASP A 209 19.64 2.20 -4.86
CA ASP A 209 20.35 1.71 -3.69
C ASP A 209 19.45 1.04 -2.63
N TYR A 210 18.11 1.10 -2.75
CA TYR A 210 17.18 0.43 -1.83
C TYR A 210 15.76 0.22 -2.38
N ILE A 211 14.99 -0.63 -1.69
CA ILE A 211 13.53 -0.70 -1.81
C ILE A 211 12.86 -0.50 -0.46
N SER A 212 11.75 0.24 -0.45
CA SER A 212 11.01 0.62 0.75
C SER A 212 9.51 0.55 0.52
N PHE A 213 8.77 0.03 1.49
CA PHE A 213 7.32 -0.10 1.47
C PHE A 213 6.71 0.44 2.76
N GLY A 214 5.84 1.46 2.62
CA GLY A 214 5.10 2.09 3.69
C GLY A 214 5.89 3.14 4.43
N GLY A 215 5.85 4.38 3.97
CA GLY A 215 6.56 5.52 4.56
C GLY A 215 5.72 6.37 5.52
N GLY A 216 6.34 7.45 5.97
CA GLY A 216 5.74 8.47 6.84
C GLY A 216 6.49 8.60 8.17
N ASP A 217 6.55 9.83 8.71
CA ASP A 217 7.24 10.17 9.96
C ASP A 217 8.72 9.74 10.01
N GLY A 218 9.38 9.68 8.85
CA GLY A 218 10.78 9.23 8.73
C GLY A 218 10.99 7.73 8.95
N ARG A 219 9.91 6.93 9.02
CA ARG A 219 9.95 5.48 9.23
C ARG A 219 9.46 4.73 8.02
N THR A 220 9.83 3.47 7.91
CA THR A 220 9.33 2.56 6.87
C THR A 220 8.79 1.25 7.43
N GLY A 221 7.72 0.75 6.83
CA GLY A 221 7.13 -0.53 7.17
C GLY A 221 8.04 -1.70 6.82
N LEU A 222 8.71 -1.63 5.67
CA LEU A 222 9.69 -2.61 5.23
C LEU A 222 10.72 -1.93 4.32
N TYR A 223 12.00 -2.07 4.65
CA TYR A 223 13.12 -1.62 3.84
C TYR A 223 14.13 -2.74 3.65
N LEU A 224 14.74 -2.76 2.47
CA LEU A 224 15.89 -3.60 2.11
C LEU A 224 16.89 -2.76 1.33
N ASP A 225 18.18 -2.97 1.60
CA ASP A 225 19.26 -2.32 0.86
C ASP A 225 19.52 -3.00 -0.50
N SER A 226 20.40 -2.39 -1.30
CA SER A 226 20.75 -2.83 -2.65
C SER A 226 21.38 -4.22 -2.77
N ALA A 227 21.95 -4.74 -1.69
CA ALA A 227 22.52 -6.08 -1.62
C ALA A 227 21.52 -7.12 -1.11
N PHE A 228 20.33 -6.69 -0.67
CA PHE A 228 19.31 -7.54 -0.06
C PHE A 228 19.83 -8.43 1.07
N ASP A 229 20.86 -7.99 1.81
CA ASP A 229 21.43 -8.70 2.96
C ASP A 229 20.99 -8.06 4.29
N ARG A 230 20.63 -6.77 4.25
CA ARG A 230 20.18 -6.01 5.42
C ARG A 230 18.85 -5.33 5.15
N GLY A 231 18.00 -5.34 6.15
CA GLY A 231 16.74 -4.62 6.11
C GLY A 231 16.31 -4.11 7.47
N TYR A 232 15.29 -3.26 7.44
CA TYR A 232 14.61 -2.82 8.65
C TYR A 232 13.10 -2.72 8.43
N SER A 233 12.35 -2.86 9.51
CA SER A 233 10.89 -2.83 9.54
C SER A 233 10.44 -2.13 10.82
N GLU A 234 9.78 -1.00 10.67
CA GLU A 234 9.27 -0.19 11.75
C GLU A 234 7.76 0.01 11.61
N ARG A 235 7.16 0.59 12.66
CA ARG A 235 5.78 1.08 12.55
C ARG A 235 5.76 2.33 11.68
N CYS A 236 4.98 2.29 10.59
CA CYS A 236 4.75 3.45 9.73
C CYS A 236 3.28 3.92 9.76
N PRO A 237 2.99 5.20 9.48
CA PRO A 237 1.61 5.68 9.37
C PRO A 237 0.85 5.11 8.16
N CYS A 238 1.54 4.78 7.06
CA CYS A 238 0.92 4.31 5.80
C CYS A 238 0.12 3.00 5.99
N PHE A 239 0.62 2.07 6.81
CA PHE A 239 -0.02 0.77 7.07
C PHE A 239 -0.38 0.53 8.54
N GLU A 240 0.03 1.43 9.44
CA GLU A 240 -0.05 1.26 10.90
C GLU A 240 0.44 -0.10 11.40
N ASN A 241 1.43 -0.65 10.70
CA ASN A 241 1.98 -1.97 10.99
C ASN A 241 2.79 -1.96 12.30
N GLU A 242 2.95 -3.14 12.88
CA GLU A 242 4.05 -3.36 13.83
C GLU A 242 5.31 -3.82 13.05
N PRO A 243 6.51 -3.80 13.67
CA PRO A 243 7.68 -4.42 13.07
C PRO A 243 7.39 -5.85 12.58
N LEU A 244 7.67 -6.08 11.30
CA LEU A 244 7.36 -7.34 10.63
C LEU A 244 8.31 -8.44 11.09
N CYS A 245 9.59 -8.11 11.23
CA CYS A 245 10.62 -9.00 11.74
C CYS A 245 10.65 -8.99 13.28
N TYR A 246 11.33 -9.99 13.83
CA TYR A 246 11.71 -9.97 15.24
C TYR A 246 12.97 -9.12 15.44
N THR A 247 13.21 -8.70 16.68
CA THR A 247 14.42 -7.95 17.04
C THR A 247 15.68 -8.79 16.85
N THR A 248 16.64 -8.29 16.08
CA THR A 248 18.00 -8.82 15.92
C THR A 248 19.01 -7.88 16.58
N ASP A 249 20.05 -8.43 17.21
CA ASP A 249 21.16 -7.68 17.83
C ASP A 249 20.74 -6.57 18.82
N GLY A 250 19.59 -6.74 19.48
CA GLY A 250 19.04 -5.75 20.41
C GLY A 250 18.46 -4.49 19.74
N VAL A 251 18.52 -4.38 18.41
CA VAL A 251 17.95 -3.27 17.64
C VAL A 251 16.58 -3.69 17.09
N LYS A 252 15.51 -3.15 17.69
CA LYS A 252 14.15 -3.48 17.28
C LYS A 252 13.94 -3.09 15.82
N GLY A 253 13.41 -4.03 15.04
CA GLY A 253 13.05 -3.79 13.64
C GLY A 253 14.19 -4.01 12.64
N ARG A 254 15.43 -4.29 13.05
CA ARG A 254 16.50 -4.69 12.13
C ARG A 254 16.48 -6.19 11.89
N PHE A 255 16.79 -6.63 10.67
CA PHE A 255 16.93 -8.04 10.30
C PHE A 255 18.00 -8.25 9.22
N SER A 256 18.53 -9.48 9.15
CA SER A 256 19.37 -9.94 8.03
C SER A 256 18.52 -10.76 7.07
N CYS A 257 18.51 -10.38 5.80
CA CYS A 257 17.74 -11.08 4.79
C CYS A 257 18.54 -12.30 4.31
N VAL A 258 18.00 -13.50 4.55
CA VAL A 258 18.60 -14.77 4.11
C VAL A 258 17.85 -15.41 2.94
N GLY A 259 16.76 -14.78 2.50
CA GLY A 259 16.01 -15.20 1.33
C GLY A 259 14.98 -14.14 0.94
N LEU A 260 14.83 -13.92 -0.35
CA LEU A 260 13.81 -13.03 -0.90
C LEU A 260 13.30 -13.63 -2.21
N GLU A 261 11.97 -13.63 -2.35
CA GLU A 261 11.29 -13.98 -3.59
C GLU A 261 10.27 -12.89 -3.96
N VAL A 262 10.08 -12.68 -5.26
CA VAL A 262 9.00 -11.85 -5.80
C VAL A 262 8.17 -12.70 -6.75
N TRP A 263 6.86 -12.67 -6.54
CA TRP A 263 5.88 -13.46 -7.26
C TRP A 263 4.89 -12.54 -7.97
N ARG A 264 4.67 -12.77 -9.26
CA ARG A 264 3.55 -12.17 -9.98
C ARG A 264 2.29 -12.97 -9.70
N VAL A 265 1.27 -12.27 -9.24
CA VAL A 265 -0.08 -12.82 -9.11
C VAL A 265 -0.84 -12.58 -10.41
N GLY A 266 -1.21 -13.68 -11.06
CA GLY A 266 -1.99 -13.65 -12.29
C GLY A 266 -1.13 -13.61 -13.55
N LEU A 267 -1.33 -14.64 -14.37
CA LEU A 267 -0.92 -14.82 -15.76
C LEU A 267 -1.97 -15.71 -16.43
#